data_AF-A0A2V6EF84-F1
#
_entry.id   AF-A0A2V6EF84-F1
#
_cell.length_a   1.000
_cell.length_b   1.000
_cell.length_c   1.000
_cell.angle_alpha   90.00
_cell.angle_beta   90.00
_cell.angle_gamma   90.00
#
_symmetry.space_group_name_H-M   'P 1'
#
loop_
_entity.id
_entity.type
_entity.pdbx_description
1 polymer ?
#
loop_
_entity_poly.entity_id
_entity_poly.type
_entity_poly.pdbx_seq_one_letter_code
_entity_poly.pdbx_strand_id
1 'polypeptide(L)' 'MLRSLHPKAGQFPCGPLMRGKEKVSFEITDSGKGIEPELLPKAFEMFQQGCGGPLGGLGLGLAISKAIIESHGGKNLCVE' A
#
# COMPACT_ATOMS: atom_id res chain seq x y z
N MET A 1 -7.41 17.81 -14.01
CA MET A 1 -6.38 18.57 -13.25
C MET A 1 -6.50 18.19 -11.78
N LEU A 2 -5.78 17.17 -11.33
CA LEU A 2 -5.68 16.87 -9.90
C LEU A 2 -4.37 17.46 -9.38
N ARG A 3 -4.50 18.48 -8.54
CA ARG A 3 -3.40 19.23 -7.94
C ARG A 3 -2.73 18.35 -6.90
N SER A 4 -1.45 18.05 -7.14
CA SER A 4 -0.55 17.45 -6.17
C SER A 4 -0.45 18.36 -4.93
N LEU A 5 -0.94 17.87 -3.80
CA LEU A 5 -0.67 18.40 -2.47
C LEU A 5 0.34 17.46 -1.83
N HIS A 6 1.61 17.85 -1.82
CA HIS A 6 2.64 17.17 -1.03
C HIS A 6 2.46 17.56 0.45
N PRO A 7 2.13 16.63 1.37
CA PRO A 7 2.16 16.93 2.79
C PRO A 7 3.60 16.91 3.30
N LYS A 8 3.94 17.83 4.21
CA LYS A 8 5.19 17.78 4.96
C LYS A 8 5.25 16.49 5.80
N ALA A 9 6.45 15.94 5.96
CA ALA A 9 6.75 14.74 6.74
C ALA A 9 5.92 14.67 8.03
N GLY A 10 5.17 13.58 8.21
CA GLY A 10 4.41 13.29 9.42
C GLY A 10 2.90 13.55 9.36
N GLN A 11 2.33 13.98 8.24
CA GLN A 11 0.87 13.99 8.02
C GLN A 11 0.52 13.14 6.81
N PHE A 12 0.10 11.90 7.06
CA PHE A 12 -0.46 11.04 6.03
C PHE A 12 -1.97 11.31 6.00
N PRO A 13 -2.52 11.87 4.91
CA PRO A 13 -3.96 12.07 4.79
C PRO A 13 -4.65 10.71 4.62
N CYS A 14 -4.92 10.02 5.73
CA CYS A 14 -5.83 8.89 5.79
C CYS A 14 -7.28 9.42 5.78
N GLY A 15 -7.74 9.83 4.59
CA GLY A 15 -9.10 10.31 4.36
C GLY A 15 -9.91 9.30 3.52
N PRO A 16 -11.22 9.12 3.80
CA PRO A 16 -12.08 8.36 2.90
C PRO A 16 -12.25 9.12 1.58
N LEU A 17 -11.78 8.56 0.47
CA LEU A 17 -12.10 9.08 -0.86
C LEU A 17 -13.61 8.82 -1.12
N MET A 18 -14.38 9.87 -1.42
CA MET A 18 -15.86 9.81 -1.40
C MET A 18 -16.51 8.93 -2.49
N ARG A 19 -17.38 8.03 -2.01
CA ARG A 19 -18.80 7.78 -2.37
C ARG A 19 -19.15 7.27 -3.79
N GLY A 20 -19.00 5.95 -3.98
CA GLY A 20 -20.01 5.09 -4.62
C GLY A 20 -20.69 4.25 -3.53
N LYS A 21 -22.01 4.04 -3.57
CA LYS A 21 -22.84 3.56 -2.45
C LYS A 21 -22.49 2.20 -1.80
N GLU A 22 -21.43 1.50 -2.20
CA GLU A 22 -21.13 0.12 -1.74
C GLU A 22 -19.65 -0.17 -1.44
N LYS A 23 -18.73 0.81 -1.54
CA LYS A 23 -17.30 0.55 -1.31
C LYS A 23 -16.62 1.66 -0.50
N VAL A 24 -15.74 1.26 0.40
CA VAL A 24 -14.87 2.14 1.20
C VAL A 24 -13.45 2.04 0.63
N SER A 25 -12.80 3.18 0.42
CA SER A 25 -11.42 3.28 -0.05
C SER A 25 -10.53 3.80 1.08
N PHE A 26 -9.36 3.18 1.22
CA PHE A 26 -8.29 3.60 2.12
C PHE A 26 -7.03 3.83 1.30
N GLU A 27 -6.33 4.91 1.58
CA GLU A 27 -5.04 5.24 0.98
C GLU A 27 -4.01 5.38 2.10
N ILE A 28 -2.84 4.76 1.90
CA ILE A 28 -1.71 4.82 2.82
C ILE A 28 -0.52 5.30 2.00
N THR A 29 0.06 6.42 2.41
CA THR A 29 1.29 6.96 1.84
C THR A 29 2.40 6.80 2.87
N ASP A 30 3.61 6.52 2.41
CA ASP A 30 4.83 6.51 3.24
C ASP A 30 5.86 7.47 2.62
N SER A 31 6.77 8.01 3.43
CA SER A 31 7.88 8.86 2.97
C SER A 31 9.23 8.12 2.98
N GLY A 32 9.20 6.79 2.99
CA GLY A 32 10.38 5.96 2.89
C GLY A 32 11.03 6.02 1.50
N LYS A 33 12.05 5.18 1.32
CA LYS A 33 12.86 5.08 0.09
C LYS A 33 12.07 4.62 -1.16
N GLY A 34 10.77 4.39 -1.04
CA GLY A 34 9.94 3.80 -2.09
C GLY A 34 10.16 2.30 -2.28
N ILE A 35 9.48 1.76 -3.27
CA ILE A 35 9.60 0.38 -3.74
C ILE A 35 10.07 0.45 -5.20
N GLU A 36 11.08 -0.36 -5.56
CA GLU A 36 11.51 -0.44 -6.96
C GLU A 36 10.32 -0.84 -7.86
N PRO A 37 10.12 -0.19 -9.02
CA PRO A 37 8.97 -0.45 -9.88
C PRO A 37 8.79 -1.92 -10.26
N GLU A 38 9.88 -2.67 -10.41
CA GLU A 38 9.89 -4.09 -10.75
C GLU A 38 9.39 -4.97 -9.59
N LEU A 39 9.42 -4.46 -8.36
CA LEU A 39 8.95 -5.15 -7.16
C LEU A 39 7.47 -4.86 -6.88
N LEU A 40 6.90 -3.77 -7.40
CA LEU A 40 5.49 -3.39 -7.17
C LEU A 40 4.50 -4.52 -7.52
N PRO A 41 4.60 -5.22 -8.69
CA PRO A 41 3.69 -6.31 -9.02
C PRO A 41 3.80 -7.49 -8.05
N LYS A 42 4.99 -7.70 -7.47
CA LYS A 42 5.34 -8.82 -6.59
C LYS A 42 5.23 -8.49 -5.11
N ALA A 43 4.98 -7.24 -4.75
CA ALA A 43 4.99 -6.77 -3.36
C ALA A 43 4.01 -7.54 -2.45
N PHE A 44 2.95 -8.11 -3.03
CA PHE A 44 1.96 -8.92 -2.32
C PHE A 44 2.17 -10.44 -2.43
N GLU A 45 3.29 -10.88 -3.03
CA GLU A 45 3.66 -12.30 -3.04
C GLU A 45 4.28 -12.71 -1.70
N MET A 46 4.12 -13.98 -1.33
CA MET A 46 4.70 -14.51 -0.10
C MET A 46 6.22 -14.53 -0.20
N PHE A 47 6.90 -14.22 0.91
CA PHE A 47 8.36 -14.20 1.04
C PHE A 47 9.05 -13.09 0.24
N GLN A 48 8.30 -12.16 -0.35
CA GLN A 48 8.89 -11.02 -1.03
C GLN A 48 9.40 -10.00 -0.01
N GLN A 49 10.66 -9.57 -0.19
CA GLN A 49 11.32 -8.56 0.63
C GLN A 49 11.90 -7.48 -0.28
N GLY A 50 11.74 -6.22 0.11
CA GLY A 50 12.45 -5.12 -0.54
C GLY A 50 13.93 -5.10 -0.16
N CYS A 51 14.79 -4.67 -1.07
CA CYS A 51 16.23 -4.52 -0.81
C CYS A 51 16.46 -3.46 0.28
N GLY A 52 17.02 -3.85 1.43
CA GLY A 52 17.52 -2.92 2.46
C GLY A 52 16.59 -2.66 3.66
N GLY A 53 15.75 -3.62 4.05
CA GLY A 53 15.19 -3.67 5.40
C GLY A 53 16.09 -4.50 6.33
N PRO A 54 16.06 -4.29 7.67
CA PRO A 54 16.75 -5.19 8.59
C PRO A 54 16.28 -6.63 8.34
N LEU A 55 17.23 -7.57 8.20
CA LEU A 55 16.96 -9.00 8.05
C LEU A 55 16.16 -9.48 9.28
N GLY A 56 14.84 -9.47 9.18
CA GLY A 56 14.00 -9.79 10.34
C GLY A 56 12.54 -10.12 10.02
N GLY A 57 11.98 -9.66 8.89
CA GLY A 57 10.61 -9.98 8.51
C GLY A 57 10.55 -11.06 7.44
N LEU A 58 9.69 -12.08 7.57
CA LEU A 58 9.56 -13.18 6.59
C LEU A 58 8.97 -12.77 5.22
N GLY A 59 8.67 -11.49 4.98
CA GLY A 59 8.03 -11.04 3.74
C GLY A 59 6.57 -11.52 3.60
N LEU A 60 5.88 -11.74 4.72
CA LEU A 60 4.50 -12.27 4.72
C LEU A 60 3.42 -11.22 4.94
N GLY A 61 3.79 -10.03 5.46
CA GLY A 61 2.82 -9.02 5.89
C GLY A 61 1.86 -8.59 4.79
N LEU A 62 2.39 -8.16 3.64
CA LEU A 62 1.58 -7.70 2.51
C LEU A 62 0.74 -8.83 1.89
N ALA A 63 1.29 -10.05 1.82
CA ALA A 63 0.54 -11.22 1.35
C ALA A 63 -0.68 -11.51 2.24
N ILE A 64 -0.51 -11.44 3.57
CA ILE A 64 -1.60 -11.61 4.54
C ILE A 64 -2.63 -10.48 4.39
N SER A 65 -2.18 -9.22 4.29
CA SER A 65 -3.08 -8.08 4.08
C SER A 65 -3.91 -8.23 2.82
N LYS A 66 -3.31 -8.67 1.71
CA LYS A 66 -4.02 -8.96 0.46
C LYS A 66 -5.08 -10.05 0.67
N ALA A 67 -4.72 -11.17 1.30
CA ALA A 67 -5.66 -12.26 1.58
C ALA A 67 -6.87 -11.80 2.43
N ILE A 68 -6.64 -10.93 3.42
CA ILE A 68 -7.71 -10.35 4.24
C ILE A 68 -8.61 -9.46 3.37
N ILE A 69 -8.05 -8.57 2.56
CA ILE A 69 -8.81 -7.67 1.69
C ILE A 69 -9.67 -8.45 0.69
N GLU A 70 -9.09 -9.46 0.03
CA GLU A 70 -9.78 -10.33 -0.92
C GLU A 70 -10.88 -11.16 -0.27
N SER A 71 -10.66 -11.65 0.96
CA SER A 71 -11.68 -12.36 1.76
C SER A 71 -12.92 -11.51 2.03
N HIS A 72 -12.76 -10.19 2.13
CA HIS A 72 -13.86 -9.23 2.30
C HIS A 72 -14.43 -8.71 0.96
N GLY A 73 -14.03 -9.28 -0.19
CA GLY A 73 -14.45 -8.83 -1.52
C GLY A 73 -13.85 -7.48 -1.94
N GLY A 74 -12.82 -7.03 -1.23
CA GLY A 74 -12.09 -5.80 -1.52
C GLY A 74 -11.04 -5.98 -2.63
N LYS A 75 -10.40 -4.88 -3.00
CA LYS A 75 -9.23 -4.87 -3.90
C LYS A 75 -8.17 -3.95 -3.30
N ASN A 76 -6.92 -4.39 -3.36
CA ASN A 76 -5.75 -3.59 -3.04
C ASN A 76 -5.06 -3.14 -4.33
N LEU A 77 -4.51 -1.93 -4.32
CA LEU A 77 -3.66 -1.39 -5.37
C LEU A 77 -2.45 -0.76 -4.67
N CYS A 78 -1.26 -1.02 -5.19
CA CYS A 78 -0.05 -0.31 -4.78
C CYS A 78 0.39 0.55 -5.96
N VAL A 79 0.70 1.82 -5.69
CA VAL A 79 1.19 2.80 -6.63
C VAL A 79 2.44 3.44 -6.05
N GLU A 80 3.30 3.93 -6.93
CA GLU A 80 4.53 4.67 -6.60
C GLU A 80 4.27 6.08 -6.04
#